data_AF-D7REF6-F1
#
_entry.id   AF-D7REF6-F1
#
_cell.length_a   1.000
_cell.length_b   1.000
_cell.length_c   1.000
_cell.angle_alpha   90.00
_cell.angle_beta   90.00
_cell.angle_gamma   90.00
#
_symmetry.space_group_name_H-M   'P 1'
#
loop_
_entity.id
_entity.type
_entity.pdbx_description
1 polymer ?
#
loop_
_entity_poly.entity_id
_entity_poly.type
_entity_poly.pdbx_seq_one_letter_code
_entity_poly.pdbx_strand_id
1 'polypeptide(L)'
;ANLTPKTLNALQEVVDQVVEVEGGFFFKIFSNQKLLLTFGALFLIASIVMVGIRIARGSKTLRQYYIPLGILGISLISAVVVMKTVPFRENQVIRLTAFLNPEEFKQGAGYHLRASKPAVGSGRFFGKGLMNAEMTEGRIPHVPESSTDFIFASWAEQTGFLGSVFLLFFLFSIPLRGLQISYESKDRFG
;
A
#
# COMPACT_ATOMS: atom_id res chain seq x y z
N ALA A 1 11.74 -15.13 -9.05
CA ALA A 1 12.45 -15.07 -10.34
C ALA A 1 13.46 -13.94 -10.26
N ASN A 2 14.75 -14.23 -10.40
CA ASN A 2 15.80 -13.20 -10.40
C ASN A 2 15.68 -12.36 -11.68
N LEU A 3 15.20 -11.14 -11.53
CA LEU A 3 15.09 -10.16 -12.61
C LEU A 3 16.48 -9.56 -12.88
N THR A 4 16.84 -9.44 -14.17
CA THR A 4 18.13 -8.87 -14.58
C THR A 4 18.12 -7.35 -14.39
N PRO A 5 19.27 -6.71 -14.09
CA PRO A 5 19.34 -5.27 -13.78
C PRO A 5 18.76 -4.36 -14.88
N LYS A 6 18.72 -4.82 -16.13
CA LYS A 6 18.08 -4.09 -17.25
C LYS A 6 16.56 -3.98 -17.11
N THR A 7 15.89 -4.98 -16.55
CA THR A 7 14.44 -4.95 -16.33
C THR A 7 14.05 -4.02 -15.18
N LEU A 8 14.92 -3.86 -14.17
CA LEU A 8 14.75 -2.91 -13.07
C LEU A 8 14.81 -1.46 -13.52
N ASN A 9 15.79 -1.12 -14.37
CA ASN A 9 15.90 0.24 -14.91
C ASN A 9 14.71 0.59 -15.80
N ALA A 10 14.24 -0.36 -16.62
CA ALA A 10 13.04 -0.16 -17.43
C ALA A 10 11.78 0.04 -16.56
N LEU A 11 11.64 -0.67 -15.44
CA LEU A 11 10.53 -0.48 -14.51
C LEU A 11 10.62 0.83 -13.73
N GLN A 12 11.82 1.27 -13.35
CA GLN A 12 12.02 2.59 -12.76
C GLN A 12 11.64 3.70 -13.75
N GLU A 13 12.00 3.55 -15.02
CA GLU A 13 11.63 4.50 -16.07
C GLU A 13 10.11 4.56 -16.29
N VAL A 14 9.42 3.42 -16.28
CA VAL A 14 7.95 3.36 -16.37
C VAL A 14 7.28 3.94 -15.12
N VAL A 15 7.80 3.67 -13.92
CA VAL A 15 7.30 4.26 -12.67
C VAL A 15 7.49 5.77 -12.66
N ASP A 16 8.66 6.25 -13.08
CA ASP A 16 8.96 7.67 -13.20
C ASP A 16 8.02 8.33 -14.21
N GLN A 17 7.75 7.68 -15.35
CA GLN A 17 6.77 8.16 -16.34
C GLN A 17 5.33 8.21 -15.78
N VAL A 18 4.87 7.19 -15.06
CA VAL A 18 3.51 7.19 -14.48
C VAL A 18 3.39 8.25 -13.38
N VAL A 19 4.42 8.43 -12.56
CA VAL A 19 4.52 9.51 -11.57
C VAL A 19 4.47 10.88 -12.25
N GLU A 20 5.12 11.04 -13.40
CA GLU A 20 5.12 12.31 -14.13
C GLU A 20 3.79 12.59 -14.83
N VAL A 21 3.09 11.56 -15.33
CA VAL A 21 1.86 11.70 -16.12
C VAL A 21 0.60 11.75 -15.24
N GLU A 22 0.51 10.95 -14.19
CA GLU A 22 -0.68 10.85 -13.31
C GLU A 22 -0.48 11.45 -11.91
N GLY A 23 0.76 11.79 -11.53
CA GLY A 23 1.03 12.37 -10.22
C GLY A 23 0.35 13.73 -10.04
N GLY A 24 -0.58 13.82 -9.08
CA GLY A 24 -1.16 15.09 -8.66
C GLY A 24 -0.08 16.11 -8.27
N PHE A 25 -0.38 17.41 -8.41
CA PHE A 25 0.56 18.51 -8.16
C PHE A 25 1.36 18.38 -6.85
N PHE A 26 0.69 17.99 -5.77
CA PHE A 26 1.32 17.76 -4.46
C PHE A 26 2.35 16.61 -4.50
N PHE A 27 2.03 15.51 -5.19
CA PHE A 27 2.94 14.38 -5.31
C PHE A 27 4.24 14.76 -6.02
N LYS A 28 4.15 15.56 -7.09
CA LYS A 28 5.32 16.08 -7.82
C LYS A 28 6.21 16.99 -6.96
N ILE A 29 5.62 17.79 -6.08
CA ILE A 29 6.37 18.64 -5.14
C ILE A 29 7.13 17.79 -4.11
N PHE A 30 6.45 16.85 -3.46
CA PHE A 30 7.06 16.00 -2.43
C PHE A 30 8.05 14.98 -3.00
N SER A 31 7.89 14.57 -4.25
CA SER A 31 8.82 13.64 -4.92
C SER A 31 10.11 14.33 -5.40
N ASN A 32 10.14 15.66 -5.49
CA ASN A 32 11.30 16.39 -5.99
C ASN A 32 12.39 16.52 -4.91
N GLN A 33 13.42 15.68 -5.01
CA GLN A 33 14.54 15.63 -4.06
C GLN A 33 15.27 16.97 -3.91
N LYS A 34 15.45 17.71 -5.01
CA LYS A 34 16.15 19.01 -4.97
C LYS A 34 15.35 20.02 -4.15
N LEU A 35 14.02 20.03 -4.37
CA LEU A 35 13.10 20.90 -3.65
C LEU A 35 13.06 20.56 -2.16
N LEU A 36 13.00 19.27 -1.81
CA LEU A 36 12.96 18.86 -0.41
C LEU A 36 14.24 19.26 0.35
N LEU A 37 15.41 19.11 -0.30
CA LEU A 37 16.69 19.52 0.28
C LEU A 37 16.81 21.03 0.44
N THR A 38 16.34 21.82 -0.53
CA THR A 38 16.41 23.29 -0.43
C THR A 38 15.53 23.83 0.69
N PHE A 39 14.29 23.35 0.81
CA PHE A 39 13.42 23.73 1.93
C PHE A 39 13.94 23.22 3.28
N GLY A 40 14.46 21.99 3.34
CA GLY A 40 15.07 21.43 4.55
C GLY A 40 16.27 22.26 5.04
N ALA A 41 17.18 22.61 4.12
CA ALA A 41 18.34 23.46 4.43
C ALA A 41 17.93 24.88 4.84
N LEU A 42 16.94 25.48 4.15
CA LEU A 42 16.42 26.80 4.48
C LEU A 42 15.85 26.85 5.91
N PHE A 43 15.03 25.85 6.28
CA PHE A 43 14.46 25.77 7.63
C PHE A 43 15.52 25.55 8.71
N LEU A 44 16.56 24.77 8.42
CA LEU A 44 17.70 24.61 9.32
C LEU A 44 18.48 25.92 9.51
N ILE A 45 18.80 26.63 8.43
CA ILE A 45 19.51 27.91 8.49
C ILE A 45 18.67 28.93 9.27
N ALA A 46 17.37 29.04 8.97
CA ALA A 46 16.47 29.92 9.69
C ALA A 46 16.38 29.56 11.19
N SER A 47 16.35 28.27 11.53
CA SER A 47 16.42 27.80 12.92
C SER A 47 17.71 28.25 13.60
N ILE A 48 18.87 28.06 12.97
CA ILE A 48 20.19 28.46 13.52
C ILE A 48 20.26 29.98 13.72
N VAL A 49 19.80 30.77 12.75
CA VAL A 49 19.76 32.23 12.85
C VAL A 49 18.89 32.68 14.03
N MET A 50 17.72 32.07 14.20
CA MET A 50 16.83 32.38 15.34
C MET A 50 17.42 31.97 16.69
N VAL A 51 18.21 30.89 16.76
CA VAL A 51 18.99 30.53 17.96
C VAL A 51 20.04 31.61 18.25
N GLY A 52 20.73 32.13 17.24
CA GLY A 52 21.68 33.25 17.40
C GLY A 52 21.00 34.51 17.95
N ILE A 53 19.84 34.89 17.39
CA ILE A 53 19.04 36.03 17.87
C ILE A 53 18.58 35.80 19.31
N ARG A 54 18.21 34.57 19.67
CA ARG A 54 17.81 34.20 21.03
C ARG A 54 18.93 34.43 22.05
N ILE A 55 20.18 34.14 21.68
CA ILE A 55 21.35 34.39 22.55
C ILE A 55 21.58 35.89 22.69
N ALA A 56 21.50 36.66 21.60
CA ALA A 56 21.74 38.11 21.62
C ALA A 56 20.65 38.91 22.36
N ARG A 57 19.36 38.54 22.20
CA ARG A 57 18.22 39.31 22.75
C ARG A 57 17.59 38.71 24.01
N GLY A 58 17.96 37.50 24.43
CA GLY A 58 17.45 36.89 25.66
C GLY A 58 15.96 36.47 25.66
N SER A 59 15.20 36.73 24.59
CA SER A 59 13.74 36.54 24.57
C SER A 59 13.31 35.07 24.51
N LYS A 60 12.58 34.60 25.54
CA LYS A 60 12.12 33.20 25.65
C LYS A 60 11.09 32.81 24.58
N THR A 61 10.38 33.76 23.98
CA THR A 61 9.31 33.51 22.99
C THR A 61 9.83 32.90 21.69
N LEU A 62 11.07 33.23 21.29
CA LEU A 62 11.70 32.68 20.07
C LEU A 62 11.85 31.15 20.10
N ARG A 63 11.85 30.54 21.30
CA ARG A 63 11.94 29.09 21.50
C ARG A 63 10.79 28.32 20.84
N GLN A 64 9.61 28.91 20.80
CA GLN A 64 8.44 28.26 20.18
C GLN A 64 8.57 28.17 18.66
N TYR A 65 9.43 28.98 18.03
CA TYR A 65 9.56 29.03 16.56
C TYR A 65 10.79 28.28 16.04
N TYR A 66 11.97 28.42 16.66
CA TYR A 66 13.17 27.77 16.13
C TYR A 66 13.17 26.23 16.34
N ILE A 67 12.60 25.73 17.44
CA ILE A 67 12.54 24.28 17.71
C ILE A 67 11.74 23.53 16.64
N PRO A 68 10.46 23.86 16.36
CA PRO A 68 9.71 23.15 15.32
C PRO A 68 10.31 23.36 13.93
N LEU A 69 10.87 24.54 13.63
CA LEU A 69 11.50 24.79 12.34
C LEU A 69 12.75 23.93 12.12
N GLY A 70 13.57 23.76 13.17
CA GLY A 70 14.71 22.85 13.13
C GLY A 70 14.30 21.39 12.96
N ILE A 71 13.27 20.95 13.69
CA ILE A 71 12.72 19.58 13.56
C ILE A 71 12.21 19.34 12.14
N LEU A 72 11.46 20.28 11.57
CA LEU A 72 10.97 20.21 10.18
C LEU A 72 12.13 20.15 9.18
N GLY A 73 13.15 20.99 9.35
CA GLY A 73 14.34 20.98 8.48
C GLY A 73 15.08 19.64 8.49
N ILE A 74 15.31 19.07 9.69
CA ILE A 74 15.94 17.75 9.85
C ILE A 74 15.05 16.65 9.25
N SER A 75 13.74 16.71 9.49
CA SER A 75 12.79 15.73 8.96
C SER A 75 12.80 15.69 7.43
N LEU A 76 12.81 16.84 6.75
CA LEU A 76 12.87 16.90 5.29
C LEU A 76 14.20 16.33 4.76
N ILE A 77 15.33 16.68 5.37
CA ILE A 77 16.63 16.13 4.94
C ILE A 77 16.69 14.62 5.16
N SER A 78 16.19 14.14 6.31
CA SER A 78 16.12 12.71 6.61
C SER A 78 15.22 11.95 5.63
N ALA A 79 14.13 12.55 5.17
CA ALA A 79 13.25 11.92 4.17
C ALA A 79 14.00 11.65 2.86
N VAL A 80 14.84 12.58 2.40
CA VAL A 80 15.67 12.37 1.20
C VAL A 80 16.73 11.29 1.41
N VAL A 81 17.33 11.23 2.60
CA VAL A 81 18.28 10.17 2.95
C VAL A 81 17.57 8.82 2.95
N VAL A 82 16.40 8.71 3.57
CA VAL A 82 15.58 7.49 3.59
C VAL A 82 15.20 7.06 2.16
N MET A 83 14.78 7.99 1.30
CA MET A 83 14.47 7.68 -0.10
C MET A 83 15.66 7.13 -0.90
N LYS A 84 16.91 7.52 -0.55
CA LYS A 84 18.13 7.03 -1.21
C LYS A 84 18.70 5.76 -0.59
N THR A 85 18.54 5.60 0.72
CA THR A 85 19.22 4.55 1.51
C THR A 85 18.33 3.36 1.79
N VAL A 86 17.02 3.55 1.82
CA VAL A 86 16.08 2.44 1.83
C VAL A 86 15.97 1.98 0.39
N PRO A 87 16.59 0.84 0.01
CA PRO A 87 16.18 0.22 -1.22
C PRO A 87 14.70 -0.06 -1.04
N PHE A 88 13.84 0.61 -1.81
CA PHE A 88 12.51 0.07 -2.05
C PHE A 88 12.79 -1.35 -2.52
N ARG A 89 12.57 -2.33 -1.64
CA ARG A 89 12.91 -3.72 -1.94
C ARG A 89 12.23 -3.98 -3.27
N GLU A 90 12.98 -4.39 -4.27
CA GLU A 90 12.52 -4.46 -5.67
C GLU A 90 11.16 -5.18 -5.77
N ASN A 91 10.92 -6.13 -4.86
CA ASN A 91 9.65 -6.81 -4.62
C ASN A 91 8.43 -5.91 -4.33
N GLN A 92 8.59 -4.79 -3.63
CA GLN A 92 7.53 -3.84 -3.28
C GLN A 92 7.09 -3.02 -4.50
N VAL A 93 8.05 -2.53 -5.28
CA VAL A 93 7.76 -1.83 -6.54
C VAL A 93 7.07 -2.78 -7.50
N ILE A 94 7.60 -4.01 -7.66
CA ILE A 94 7.00 -5.03 -8.52
C ILE A 94 5.57 -5.37 -8.09
N ARG A 95 5.27 -5.48 -6.78
CA ARG A 95 3.90 -5.74 -6.30
C ARG A 95 2.96 -4.57 -6.56
N LEU A 96 3.42 -3.34 -6.41
CA LEU A 96 2.60 -2.15 -6.68
C LEU A 96 2.34 -1.98 -8.19
N THR A 97 3.37 -2.13 -9.02
CA THR A 97 3.25 -2.07 -10.48
C THR A 97 2.40 -3.24 -11.01
N ALA A 98 2.55 -4.45 -10.46
CA ALA A 98 1.70 -5.59 -10.84
C ALA A 98 0.25 -5.45 -10.37
N PHE A 99 -0.01 -4.68 -9.31
CA PHE A 99 -1.37 -4.34 -8.89
C PHE A 99 -2.03 -3.33 -9.84
N LEU A 100 -1.29 -2.30 -10.26
CA LEU A 100 -1.77 -1.26 -11.18
C LEU A 100 -1.95 -1.81 -12.61
N ASN A 101 -0.97 -2.57 -13.13
CA ASN A 101 -0.98 -3.14 -14.47
C ASN A 101 -0.85 -4.68 -14.45
N PRO A 102 -1.91 -5.40 -14.06
CA PRO A 102 -1.87 -6.86 -13.91
C PRO A 102 -1.69 -7.61 -15.24
N GLU A 103 -1.97 -6.97 -16.38
CA GLU A 103 -1.81 -7.58 -17.71
C GLU A 103 -0.34 -7.73 -18.14
N GLU A 104 0.57 -6.91 -17.61
CA GLU A 104 1.99 -6.95 -17.99
C GLU A 104 2.78 -7.99 -17.16
N PHE A 105 2.34 -8.28 -15.93
CA PHE A 105 3.02 -9.17 -14.98
C PHE A 105 2.36 -10.56 -14.85
N LYS A 106 2.12 -11.23 -15.99
CA LYS A 106 1.34 -12.48 -16.09
C LYS A 106 1.89 -13.69 -15.32
N GLN A 107 3.20 -13.75 -15.04
CA GLN A 107 3.86 -14.93 -14.43
C GLN A 107 4.59 -14.61 -13.11
N GLY A 108 4.10 -13.64 -12.32
CA GLY A 108 4.76 -13.22 -11.08
C GLY A 108 3.82 -12.58 -10.06
N ALA A 109 4.18 -11.40 -9.55
CA ALA A 109 3.45 -10.72 -8.47
C ALA A 109 1.97 -10.41 -8.78
N GLY A 110 1.57 -10.37 -10.06
CA GLY A 110 0.18 -10.17 -10.50
C GLY A 110 -0.65 -11.46 -10.63
N TYR A 111 -0.03 -12.63 -10.44
CA TYR A 111 -0.69 -13.92 -10.63
C TYR A 111 -1.89 -14.10 -9.68
N HIS A 112 -1.75 -13.67 -8.43
CA HIS A 112 -2.82 -13.74 -7.42
C HIS A 112 -4.09 -12.98 -7.84
N LEU A 113 -3.93 -11.80 -8.45
CA LEU A 113 -5.05 -10.97 -8.89
C LEU A 113 -5.71 -11.54 -10.17
N ARG A 114 -4.89 -12.14 -11.05
CA ARG A 114 -5.37 -12.80 -12.27
C ARG A 114 -6.06 -14.14 -11.99
N ALA A 115 -5.64 -14.88 -10.96
CA ALA A 115 -6.25 -16.17 -10.61
C ALA A 115 -7.59 -15.99 -9.87
N SER A 116 -7.69 -14.99 -8.97
CA SER A 116 -8.90 -14.76 -8.18
C SER A 116 -10.11 -14.30 -8.99
N LYS A 117 -9.94 -13.32 -9.90
CA LYS A 117 -11.08 -12.72 -10.64
C LYS A 117 -11.84 -13.74 -11.50
N PRO A 118 -11.18 -14.57 -12.34
CA PRO A 118 -11.87 -15.57 -13.16
C PRO A 118 -12.41 -16.73 -12.34
N ALA A 119 -11.75 -17.14 -11.25
CA ALA A 119 -12.21 -18.22 -10.37
C ALA A 119 -13.59 -17.88 -9.78
N VAL A 120 -13.73 -16.69 -9.18
CA VAL A 120 -15.02 -16.20 -8.67
C VAL A 120 -16.07 -16.09 -9.78
N GLY A 121 -15.67 -15.59 -10.96
CA GLY A 121 -16.58 -15.45 -12.10
C GLY A 121 -17.04 -16.80 -12.70
N SER A 122 -16.25 -17.86 -12.54
CA SER A 122 -16.52 -19.16 -13.15
C SER A 122 -17.59 -19.98 -12.41
N GLY A 123 -17.91 -19.63 -11.15
CA GLY A 123 -18.93 -20.30 -10.35
C GLY A 123 -20.37 -20.06 -10.83
N ARG A 124 -20.63 -19.07 -11.69
CA ARG A 124 -21.99 -18.72 -12.19
C ARG A 124 -23.01 -18.64 -11.03
N PHE A 125 -24.31 -18.88 -11.26
CA PHE A 125 -25.33 -18.76 -10.21
C PHE A 125 -25.34 -19.91 -9.19
N PHE A 126 -25.08 -21.15 -9.64
CA PHE A 126 -25.25 -22.38 -8.84
C PHE A 126 -23.95 -23.12 -8.51
N GLY A 127 -22.80 -22.62 -8.97
CA GLY A 127 -21.50 -23.26 -8.76
C GLY A 127 -21.19 -24.36 -9.77
N LYS A 128 -19.97 -24.89 -9.70
CA LYS A 128 -19.51 -26.07 -10.46
C LYS A 128 -19.66 -27.39 -9.69
N GLY A 129 -20.11 -27.34 -8.45
CA GLY A 129 -20.22 -28.49 -7.55
C GLY A 129 -19.06 -28.60 -6.56
N LEU A 130 -19.31 -29.27 -5.44
CA LEU A 130 -18.35 -29.45 -4.35
C LEU A 130 -17.16 -30.28 -4.85
N MET A 131 -15.93 -29.85 -4.53
CA MET A 131 -14.67 -30.47 -4.98
C MET A 131 -14.35 -30.34 -6.49
N ASN A 132 -15.09 -29.52 -7.24
CA ASN A 132 -14.84 -29.24 -8.66
C ASN A 132 -14.22 -27.84 -8.89
N ALA A 133 -13.43 -27.34 -7.94
CA ALA A 133 -12.75 -26.05 -8.06
C ALA A 133 -11.49 -26.15 -8.93
N GLU A 134 -11.67 -26.35 -10.24
CA GLU A 134 -10.55 -26.57 -11.16
C GLU A 134 -9.58 -25.38 -11.25
N MET A 135 -10.08 -24.15 -11.06
CA MET A 135 -9.25 -22.94 -11.11
C MET A 135 -8.46 -22.67 -9.83
N THR A 136 -8.91 -23.21 -8.68
CA THR A 136 -8.30 -22.94 -7.36
C THR A 136 -7.52 -24.12 -6.78
N GLU A 137 -7.86 -25.38 -7.13
CA GLU A 137 -7.35 -26.60 -6.47
C GLU A 137 -6.37 -27.46 -7.28
N GLY A 138 -6.07 -27.19 -8.57
CA GLY A 138 -4.90 -27.88 -9.16
C GLY A 138 -4.75 -28.10 -10.67
N ARG A 139 -5.45 -27.39 -11.57
CA ARG A 139 -5.27 -27.62 -13.03
C ARG A 139 -4.70 -26.46 -13.85
N ILE A 140 -4.54 -25.27 -13.28
CA ILE A 140 -3.99 -24.07 -13.94
C ILE A 140 -2.98 -23.43 -12.94
N PRO A 141 -1.78 -23.01 -13.38
CA PRO A 141 -0.51 -23.33 -12.72
C PRO A 141 -0.34 -22.81 -11.28
N HIS A 142 -0.17 -23.76 -10.35
CA HIS A 142 0.50 -23.70 -9.05
C HIS A 142 0.83 -22.31 -8.43
N VAL A 143 0.01 -21.86 -7.47
CA VAL A 143 0.48 -21.03 -6.34
C VAL A 143 0.70 -21.97 -5.16
N PRO A 144 1.89 -22.05 -4.56
CA PRO A 144 2.18 -22.97 -3.44
C PRO A 144 1.30 -22.78 -2.21
N GLU A 145 0.64 -21.62 -2.07
CA GLU A 145 -0.16 -21.21 -0.91
C GLU A 145 -1.60 -20.82 -1.33
N SER A 146 -2.20 -21.52 -2.31
CA SER A 146 -3.54 -21.15 -2.80
C SER A 146 -4.65 -21.37 -1.76
N SER A 147 -4.46 -22.29 -0.82
CA SER A 147 -5.51 -22.71 0.11
C SER A 147 -5.85 -21.68 1.20
N THR A 148 -4.90 -20.82 1.58
CA THR A 148 -5.12 -19.81 2.64
C THR A 148 -5.68 -18.49 2.11
N ASP A 149 -5.19 -18.04 0.96
CA ASP A 149 -5.51 -16.70 0.44
C ASP A 149 -6.67 -16.70 -0.57
N PHE A 150 -7.06 -17.87 -1.11
CA PHE A 150 -8.14 -17.98 -2.09
C PHE A 150 -9.32 -18.86 -1.66
N ILE A 151 -9.47 -19.11 -0.35
CA ILE A 151 -10.56 -19.97 0.14
C ILE A 151 -11.95 -19.48 -0.28
N PHE A 152 -12.15 -18.15 -0.31
CA PHE A 152 -13.39 -17.55 -0.80
C PHE A 152 -13.58 -17.73 -2.31
N ALA A 153 -12.51 -17.62 -3.10
CA ALA A 153 -12.57 -17.85 -4.54
C ALA A 153 -12.89 -19.31 -4.87
N SER A 154 -12.31 -20.27 -4.13
CA SER A 154 -12.68 -21.69 -4.22
C SER A 154 -14.14 -21.91 -3.84
N TRP A 155 -14.59 -21.34 -2.72
CA TRP A 155 -15.98 -21.44 -2.28
C TRP A 155 -16.97 -20.88 -3.31
N ALA A 156 -16.67 -19.71 -3.88
CA ALA A 156 -17.49 -19.07 -4.89
C ALA A 156 -17.53 -19.87 -6.20
N GLU A 157 -16.43 -20.53 -6.58
CA GLU A 157 -16.39 -21.43 -7.74
C GLU A 157 -17.27 -22.68 -7.51
N GLN A 158 -17.23 -23.26 -6.31
CA GLN A 158 -17.97 -24.48 -5.97
C GLN A 158 -19.46 -24.25 -5.77
N THR A 159 -19.83 -23.16 -5.09
CA THR A 159 -21.22 -22.87 -4.65
C THR A 159 -21.91 -21.77 -5.47
N GLY A 160 -21.15 -21.06 -6.30
CA GLY A 160 -21.66 -19.98 -7.15
C GLY A 160 -22.03 -18.72 -6.39
N PHE A 161 -22.76 -17.86 -7.07
CA PHE A 161 -23.26 -16.60 -6.52
C PHE A 161 -24.11 -16.81 -5.26
N LEU A 162 -25.01 -17.79 -5.29
CA LEU A 162 -25.96 -17.98 -4.19
C LEU A 162 -25.24 -18.40 -2.89
N GLY A 163 -24.31 -19.36 -2.97
CA GLY A 163 -23.51 -19.77 -1.81
C GLY A 163 -22.55 -18.68 -1.33
N SER A 164 -22.07 -17.82 -2.23
CA SER A 164 -21.27 -16.64 -1.86
C SER A 164 -22.09 -15.62 -1.07
N VAL A 165 -23.34 -15.35 -1.49
CA VAL A 165 -24.25 -14.44 -0.77
C VAL A 165 -24.56 -14.95 0.64
N PHE A 166 -24.88 -16.24 0.77
CA PHE A 166 -25.12 -16.85 2.08
C PHE A 166 -23.88 -16.77 2.99
N LEU A 167 -22.70 -17.10 2.46
CA LEU A 167 -21.45 -17.03 3.24
C LEU A 167 -21.17 -15.60 3.71
N LEU A 168 -21.30 -14.60 2.83
CA LEU A 168 -21.11 -13.20 3.19
C LEU A 168 -22.13 -12.73 4.21
N PHE A 169 -23.41 -13.13 4.08
CA PHE A 169 -24.44 -12.81 5.07
C PHE A 169 -24.06 -13.29 6.47
N PHE A 170 -23.61 -14.54 6.61
CA PHE A 170 -23.16 -15.06 7.89
C PHE A 170 -21.90 -14.35 8.40
N LEU A 171 -20.92 -14.11 7.52
CA LEU A 171 -19.67 -13.43 7.88
C LEU A 171 -19.94 -12.01 8.40
N PHE A 172 -20.87 -11.27 7.81
CA PHE A 172 -21.25 -9.92 8.27
C PHE A 172 -22.16 -9.95 9.49
N SER A 173 -22.97 -10.99 9.68
CA SER A 173 -23.88 -11.08 10.84
C SER A 173 -23.13 -11.08 12.18
N ILE A 174 -21.95 -11.71 12.25
CA ILE A 174 -21.14 -11.84 13.47
C ILE A 174 -20.62 -10.47 13.97
N PRO A 175 -19.86 -9.68 13.17
CA PRO A 175 -19.38 -8.37 13.62
C PRO A 175 -20.51 -7.38 13.84
N LEU A 176 -21.61 -7.45 13.07
CA LEU A 176 -22.78 -6.58 13.30
C LEU A 176 -23.42 -6.84 14.67
N ARG A 177 -23.53 -8.12 15.09
CA ARG A 177 -23.96 -8.46 16.44
C ARG A 177 -22.97 -7.98 17.50
N GLY A 178 -21.67 -8.12 17.26
CA GLY A 178 -20.63 -7.59 18.16
C GLY A 178 -20.72 -6.07 18.33
N LEU A 179 -20.94 -5.34 17.24
CA LEU A 179 -21.14 -3.89 17.25
C LEU A 179 -22.43 -3.50 17.98
N GLN A 180 -23.52 -4.25 17.79
CA GLN A 180 -24.76 -4.01 18.51
C GLN A 180 -24.55 -4.18 20.02
N ILE A 181 -23.90 -5.26 20.46
CA ILE A 181 -23.58 -5.50 21.87
C ILE A 181 -22.70 -4.38 22.42
N SER A 182 -21.68 -3.95 21.67
CA SER A 182 -20.81 -2.83 22.06
C SER A 182 -21.53 -1.48 22.09
N TYR A 183 -22.62 -1.30 21.34
CA TYR A 183 -23.41 -0.07 21.37
C TYR A 183 -24.37 -0.07 22.57
N GLU A 184 -24.88 -1.23 22.95
CA GLU A 184 -25.78 -1.40 24.09
C GLU A 184 -25.04 -1.47 25.44
N SER A 185 -23.71 -1.62 25.44
CA SER A 185 -22.92 -1.62 26.68
C SER A 185 -22.88 -0.25 27.34
N LYS A 186 -23.07 -0.24 28.67
CA LYS A 186 -23.09 0.98 29.49
C LYS A 186 -21.73 1.32 30.10
N ASP A 187 -20.78 0.38 30.08
CA ASP A 187 -19.43 0.58 30.59
C ASP A 187 -18.40 0.73 29.45
N ARG A 188 -17.36 1.52 29.70
CA ARG A 188 -16.27 1.79 28.76
C ARG A 188 -15.42 0.55 28.45
N PHE A 189 -15.53 -0.53 29.23
CA PHE A 189 -14.82 -1.78 29.02
C PHE A 189 -15.64 -2.86 28.31
N GLY A 190 -16.92 -2.61 28.03
CA GLY A 190 -17.86 -3.59 27.46
C GLY A 190 -18.84 -4.15 28.48
#